data_AF-A0A7C5CZD9-F1
#
_entry.id   AF-A0A7C5CZD9-F1
#
_cell.length_a   1.000
_cell.length_b   1.000
_cell.length_c   1.000
_cell.angle_alpha   90.00
_cell.angle_beta   90.00
_cell.angle_gamma   90.00
#
_symmetry.space_group_name_H-M   'P 1'
#
loop_
_entity.id
_entity.type
_entity.pdbx_description
1 polymer ?
#
loop_
_entity_poly.entity_id
_entity_poly.type
_entity_poly.pdbx_seq_one_letter_code
_entity_poly.pdbx_strand_id
1 'polypeptide(L)'
;MSIWLLALIMLVCGALAGASFGGIRAAFALLGIIAGAILSKTLSPLTAKLLSVLGIQNYVLSVALPSVIAFIAVLILFKIIGNFVAWKVEIYYKYKASELRHALWQRLNKRLGICLGMLNAAIYFILIMAYLYPFAYFTIQVSAGERDGFLIRVLNKLGKDAAATKVYTLTSACIRLPNEFYKVCDLMGMLYATPALVERLGHYPAILNFIEKPEVQDILSDSSFTNLILHQSPLRDIISHNRTRSILQNKTLLTETWQTISPYLDDLREYLETGISPKFKNEPILGKWILDAKATFAMLRRNLTNVTSRELRMIRELFMPMLEGTRLIATPDKKARLYMNFNPAILEQLISRQLGISRTRTPIALQPAPSEKNVFITFQGRWQKDDRQYKLNLSAEGAQLSLYAEVDGNKLVLAEKNDPMPLIMIKR
;
A
#
# COMPACT_ATOMS: atom_id res chain seq x y z
N MET A 1 -19.57 14.76 18.98
CA MET A 1 -19.69 15.07 20.44
C MET A 1 -18.89 14.13 21.35
N SER A 2 -18.58 12.89 20.95
CA SER A 2 -17.86 11.91 21.78
C SER A 2 -16.44 12.35 22.15
N ILE A 3 -15.76 13.15 21.31
CA ILE A 3 -14.42 13.64 21.62
C ILE A 3 -14.40 14.58 22.83
N TRP A 4 -15.40 15.45 22.95
CA TRP A 4 -15.52 16.38 24.09
C TRP A 4 -15.93 15.68 25.36
N LEU A 5 -16.74 14.62 25.25
CA LEU A 5 -17.04 13.75 26.40
C LEU A 5 -15.77 13.08 26.92
N LEU A 6 -14.91 12.56 26.02
CA LEU A 6 -13.62 11.99 26.40
C LEU A 6 -12.72 13.05 27.07
N ALA A 7 -12.64 14.26 26.51
CA ALA A 7 -11.89 15.36 27.11
C ALA A 7 -12.40 15.70 28.53
N LEU A 8 -13.72 15.80 28.72
CA LEU A 8 -14.35 16.06 30.01
C LEU A 8 -14.02 14.94 31.02
N ILE A 9 -14.17 13.67 30.62
CA ILE A 9 -13.84 12.52 31.47
C ILE A 9 -12.37 12.58 31.89
N MET A 10 -11.46 12.87 30.95
CA MET A 10 -10.03 13.01 31.26
C MET A 10 -9.78 14.14 32.27
N LEU A 11 -10.40 15.30 32.09
CA LEU A 11 -10.27 16.44 33.00
C LEU A 11 -10.78 16.12 34.41
N VAL A 12 -11.94 15.46 34.53
CA VAL A 12 -12.51 15.04 35.82
C VAL A 12 -11.61 14.01 36.49
N CYS A 13 -11.16 12.98 35.76
CA CYS A 13 -10.21 11.99 36.28
C CYS A 13 -8.89 12.65 36.70
N GLY A 14 -8.41 13.62 35.92
CA GLY A 14 -7.22 14.42 36.25
C GLY A 14 -7.39 15.22 37.53
N ALA A 15 -8.53 15.89 37.70
CA ALA A 15 -8.88 16.63 38.91
C ALA A 15 -8.91 15.72 40.15
N LEU A 16 -9.57 14.56 40.04
CA LEU A 16 -9.67 13.58 41.13
C LEU A 16 -8.31 12.97 41.49
N ALA A 17 -7.51 12.59 40.49
CA ALA A 17 -6.16 12.11 40.70
C ALA A 17 -5.28 13.19 41.35
N GLY A 18 -5.38 14.43 40.86
CA GLY A 18 -4.66 15.57 41.41
C GLY A 18 -5.04 15.87 42.87
N ALA A 19 -6.33 15.80 43.20
CA ALA A 19 -6.81 15.97 44.57
C ALA A 19 -6.23 14.92 45.52
N SER A 20 -6.08 13.68 45.06
CA SER A 20 -5.57 12.55 45.85
C SER A 20 -4.04 12.56 45.97
N PHE A 21 -3.33 12.89 44.90
CA PHE A 21 -1.85 12.84 44.89
C PHE A 21 -1.20 14.12 45.42
N GLY A 22 -1.92 15.25 45.41
CA GLY A 22 -1.44 16.56 45.82
C GLY A 22 -0.68 17.31 44.73
N GLY A 23 -0.52 18.62 44.93
CA GLY A 23 0.11 19.56 44.00
C GLY A 23 1.56 19.21 43.67
N ILE A 24 2.35 18.75 44.63
CA ILE A 24 3.78 18.43 44.39
C ILE A 24 3.92 17.29 43.39
N ARG A 25 3.24 16.16 43.63
CA ARG A 25 3.30 15.00 42.71
C ARG A 25 2.72 15.36 41.34
N ALA A 26 1.64 16.13 41.30
CA ALA A 26 1.02 16.59 40.06
C ALA A 26 1.96 17.53 39.26
N ALA A 27 2.72 18.40 39.92
CA ALA A 27 3.70 19.28 39.28
C ALA A 27 4.86 18.49 38.68
N PHE A 28 5.40 17.51 39.40
CA PHE A 28 6.44 16.64 38.85
C PHE A 28 5.93 15.78 37.70
N ALA A 29 4.67 15.32 37.74
CA ALA A 29 4.05 14.66 36.60
C ALA A 29 3.95 15.59 35.39
N LEU A 30 3.56 16.86 35.57
CA LEU A 30 3.53 17.88 34.50
C LEU A 30 4.91 18.05 33.86
N LEU A 31 5.94 18.24 34.69
CA LEU A 31 7.32 18.35 34.22
C LEU A 31 7.76 17.10 33.47
N GLY A 32 7.39 15.91 33.97
CA GLY A 32 7.65 14.65 33.30
C GLY A 32 6.97 14.53 31.94
N ILE A 33 5.74 15.06 31.77
CA ILE A 33 5.04 15.07 30.47
C ILE A 33 5.78 15.95 29.49
N ILE A 34 6.17 17.16 29.90
CA ILE A 34 6.89 18.12 29.04
C ILE A 34 8.26 17.55 28.67
N ALA A 35 9.03 17.12 29.66
CA ALA A 35 10.35 16.52 29.45
C ALA A 35 10.26 15.26 28.59
N GLY A 36 9.30 14.38 28.87
CA GLY A 36 9.05 13.17 28.10
C GLY A 36 8.72 13.49 26.63
N ALA A 37 7.86 14.47 26.37
CA ALA A 37 7.47 14.84 25.01
C ALA A 37 8.69 15.32 24.20
N ILE A 38 9.58 16.10 24.82
CA ILE A 38 10.81 16.61 24.19
C ILE A 38 11.85 15.49 24.01
N LEU A 39 12.06 14.66 25.03
CA LEU A 39 13.13 13.67 25.10
C LEU A 39 12.79 12.35 24.39
N SER A 40 11.50 12.03 24.19
CA SER A 40 11.03 10.76 23.64
C SER A 40 11.69 10.39 22.30
N LYS A 41 11.83 11.36 21.39
CA LYS A 41 12.47 11.15 20.08
C LYS A 41 13.96 10.84 20.22
N THR A 42 14.65 11.56 21.11
CA THR A 42 16.10 11.41 21.34
C THR A 42 16.43 10.09 22.04
N LEU A 43 15.58 9.63 22.96
CA LEU A 43 15.75 8.35 23.66
C LEU A 43 15.19 7.13 22.90
N SER A 44 14.40 7.35 21.85
CA SER A 44 13.83 6.30 21.00
C SER A 44 14.85 5.24 20.54
N PRO A 45 16.08 5.59 20.07
CA PRO A 45 17.06 4.59 19.64
C PRO A 45 17.51 3.63 20.74
N LEU A 46 17.58 4.10 21.99
CA LEU A 46 17.97 3.27 23.14
C LEU A 46 16.87 2.23 23.43
N THR A 47 15.62 2.67 23.43
CA THR A 47 14.47 1.78 23.61
C THR A 47 14.27 0.83 22.43
N ALA A 48 14.64 1.22 21.22
CA ALA A 48 14.57 0.35 20.04
C ALA A 48 15.55 -0.84 20.15
N LYS A 49 16.77 -0.60 20.66
CA LYS A 49 17.73 -1.68 20.96
C LYS A 49 17.14 -2.67 21.98
N LEU A 50 16.54 -2.17 23.05
CA LEU A 50 15.89 -3.01 24.06
C LEU A 50 14.76 -3.86 23.46
N LEU A 51 13.94 -3.27 22.58
CA LEU A 51 12.84 -3.96 21.91
C LEU A 51 13.31 -5.09 20.98
N SER A 52 14.45 -4.88 20.31
CA SER A 52 15.05 -5.88 19.43
C SER A 52 15.56 -7.11 20.20
N VAL A 53 16.04 -6.92 21.44
CA VAL A 53 16.43 -8.02 22.33
C VAL A 53 15.20 -8.83 22.79
N LEU A 54 14.06 -8.17 22.94
CA LEU A 54 12.79 -8.81 23.34
C LEU A 54 12.05 -9.51 22.19
N GLY A 55 12.64 -9.58 20.98
CA GLY A 55 12.10 -10.39 19.88
C GLY A 55 10.88 -9.80 19.16
N ILE A 56 10.59 -8.51 19.31
CA ILE A 56 9.48 -7.86 18.59
C ILE A 56 9.90 -7.60 17.13
N GLN A 57 9.52 -8.52 16.22
CA GLN A 57 9.90 -8.47 14.79
C GLN A 57 8.95 -7.66 13.90
N ASN A 58 7.82 -7.17 14.42
CA ASN A 58 6.85 -6.43 13.60
C ASN A 58 7.36 -5.00 13.29
N TYR A 59 7.58 -4.71 12.01
CA TYR A 59 8.14 -3.44 11.52
C TYR A 59 7.32 -2.21 11.93
N VAL A 60 5.99 -2.32 11.94
CA VAL A 60 5.12 -1.18 12.30
C VAL A 60 5.29 -0.83 13.78
N LEU A 61 5.38 -1.85 14.64
CA LEU A 61 5.60 -1.65 16.07
C LEU A 61 7.03 -1.16 16.37
N SER A 62 8.02 -1.61 15.62
CA SER A 62 9.43 -1.23 15.87
C SER A 62 9.74 0.24 15.54
N VAL A 63 8.93 0.91 14.73
CA VAL A 63 9.09 2.34 14.42
C VAL A 63 8.38 3.23 15.44
N ALA A 64 7.12 2.92 15.79
CA ALA A 64 6.31 3.79 16.64
C ALA A 64 6.55 3.57 18.15
N LEU A 65 6.64 2.30 18.57
CA LEU A 65 6.64 1.91 19.98
C LEU A 65 7.86 2.42 20.78
N PRO A 66 9.09 2.50 20.23
CA PRO A 66 10.23 2.98 21.00
C PRO A 66 10.04 4.39 21.56
N SER A 67 9.51 5.32 20.76
CA SER A 67 9.23 6.69 21.21
C SER A 67 8.23 6.75 22.37
N VAL A 68 7.21 5.89 22.33
CA VAL A 68 6.20 5.78 23.40
C VAL A 68 6.80 5.18 24.67
N ILE A 69 7.63 4.15 24.55
CA ILE A 69 8.33 3.56 25.70
C ILE A 69 9.29 4.56 26.34
N ALA A 70 10.05 5.30 25.53
CA ALA A 70 10.94 6.35 26.01
C ALA A 70 10.18 7.44 26.77
N PHE A 71 9.03 7.88 26.24
CA PHE A 71 8.12 8.82 26.91
C PHE A 71 7.66 8.28 28.28
N ILE A 72 7.21 7.02 28.33
CA ILE A 72 6.75 6.36 29.57
C ILE A 72 7.91 6.24 30.58
N ALA A 73 9.12 5.90 30.14
CA ALA A 73 10.28 5.78 31.01
C ALA A 73 10.64 7.12 31.69
N VAL A 74 10.64 8.22 30.93
CA VAL A 74 10.86 9.57 31.48
C VAL A 74 9.75 9.94 32.46
N LEU A 75 8.49 9.64 32.13
CA LEU A 75 7.37 9.87 33.04
C LEU A 75 7.51 9.12 34.37
N ILE A 76 7.93 7.85 34.33
CA ILE A 76 8.15 7.04 35.54
C ILE A 76 9.24 7.68 36.40
N LEU A 77 10.35 8.09 35.81
CA LEU A 77 11.45 8.75 36.52
C LEU A 77 10.97 10.01 37.27
N PHE A 78 10.25 10.89 36.59
CA PHE A 78 9.72 12.11 37.21
C PHE A 78 8.69 11.81 38.30
N LYS A 79 7.87 10.77 38.16
CA LYS A 79 6.93 10.33 39.20
C LYS A 79 7.66 9.80 40.43
N ILE A 80 8.75 9.06 40.27
CA ILE A 80 9.59 8.57 41.38
C ILE A 80 10.19 9.76 42.15
N ILE A 81 10.82 10.69 41.43
CA ILE A 81 11.42 11.90 42.03
C ILE A 81 10.35 12.73 42.75
N GLY A 82 9.21 12.98 42.08
CA GLY A 82 8.11 13.74 42.65
C GLY A 82 7.52 13.08 43.89
N ASN A 83 7.42 11.75 43.93
CA ASN A 83 6.96 11.03 45.10
C ASN A 83 7.94 11.17 46.28
N PHE A 84 9.24 11.07 46.03
CA PHE A 84 10.26 11.26 47.07
C PHE A 84 10.25 12.67 47.65
N VAL A 85 10.15 13.69 46.80
CA VAL A 85 10.05 15.09 47.22
C VAL A 85 8.76 15.32 48.02
N ALA A 86 7.62 14.84 47.52
CA ALA A 86 6.34 14.96 48.21
C ALA A 86 6.38 14.32 49.60
N TRP A 87 6.96 13.12 49.70
CA TRP A 87 7.12 12.42 50.98
C TRP A 87 7.96 13.21 51.98
N LYS A 88 9.10 13.78 51.56
CA LYS A 88 9.94 14.63 52.43
C LYS A 88 9.19 15.87 52.92
N VAL A 89 8.46 16.54 52.03
CA VAL A 89 7.69 17.73 52.37
C VAL A 89 6.55 17.39 53.33
N GLU A 90 5.85 16.27 53.08
CA GLU A 90 4.77 15.80 53.93
C GLU A 90 5.25 15.47 55.35
N ILE A 91 6.41 14.83 55.51
CA ILE A 91 7.04 14.59 56.82
C ILE A 91 7.32 15.92 57.55
N TYR A 92 7.88 16.91 56.85
CA TYR A 92 8.16 18.21 57.46
C TYR A 92 6.87 18.86 58.00
N TYR A 93 5.83 18.95 57.17
CA TYR A 93 4.58 19.58 57.59
C TYR A 93 3.83 18.77 58.64
N LYS A 94 3.96 17.44 58.66
CA LYS A 94 3.27 16.58 59.63
C LYS A 94 3.92 16.60 61.01
N TYR A 95 5.25 16.65 61.10
CA TYR A 95 5.96 16.49 62.37
C TYR A 95 6.67 17.75 62.87
N LYS A 96 6.91 18.76 62.03
CA LYS A 96 7.67 19.96 62.40
C LYS A 96 6.89 21.27 62.28
N ALA A 97 5.79 21.29 61.54
CA ALA A 97 4.96 22.50 61.40
C ALA A 97 3.87 22.55 62.48
N SER A 98 3.43 23.76 62.82
CA SER A 98 2.25 23.95 63.68
C SER A 98 0.98 23.41 63.03
N GLU A 99 -0.01 23.02 63.84
CA GLU A 99 -1.27 22.43 63.35
C GLU A 99 -1.99 23.32 62.32
N LEU A 100 -2.02 24.64 62.56
CA LEU A 100 -2.61 25.59 61.61
C LEU A 100 -1.87 25.58 60.26
N ARG A 101 -0.53 25.57 60.27
CA ARG A 101 0.27 25.52 59.05
C ARG A 101 0.09 24.19 58.32
N HIS A 102 -0.03 23.08 59.06
CA HIS A 102 -0.31 21.78 58.48
C HIS A 102 -1.67 21.76 57.75
N ALA A 103 -2.73 22.25 58.40
CA ALA A 103 -4.07 22.30 57.81
C ALA A 103 -4.14 23.22 56.58
N LEU A 104 -3.49 24.38 56.62
CA LEU A 104 -3.40 25.29 55.47
C LEU A 104 -2.62 24.67 54.31
N TRP A 105 -1.51 24.00 54.59
CA TRP A 105 -0.73 23.28 53.59
C TRP A 105 -1.56 22.17 52.93
N GLN A 106 -2.30 21.36 53.69
CA GLN A 106 -3.13 20.27 53.13
C GLN A 106 -4.18 20.83 52.16
N ARG A 107 -4.86 21.92 52.53
CA ARG A 107 -5.85 22.58 51.67
C ARG A 107 -5.21 23.15 50.41
N LEU A 108 -4.08 23.82 50.53
CA LEU A 108 -3.33 24.36 49.40
C LEU A 108 -2.86 23.24 48.46
N ASN A 109 -2.22 22.21 49.00
CA ASN A 109 -1.69 21.09 48.25
C ASN A 109 -2.79 20.33 47.50
N LYS A 110 -3.97 20.15 48.11
CA LYS A 110 -5.13 19.53 47.45
C LYS A 110 -5.68 20.40 46.32
N ARG A 111 -5.86 21.71 46.54
CA ARG A 111 -6.38 22.65 45.53
C ARG A 111 -5.42 22.79 44.34
N LEU A 112 -4.11 22.94 44.62
CA LEU A 112 -3.08 22.93 43.58
C LEU A 112 -3.03 21.60 42.84
N GLY A 113 -3.19 20.49 43.57
CA GLY A 113 -3.32 19.15 43.01
C GLY A 113 -4.43 19.07 41.97
N ILE A 114 -5.63 19.56 42.28
CA ILE A 114 -6.76 19.60 41.36
C ILE A 114 -6.41 20.38 40.08
N CYS A 115 -5.91 21.61 40.21
CA CYS A 115 -5.57 22.47 39.06
C CYS A 115 -4.51 21.82 38.16
N LEU A 116 -3.42 21.32 38.75
CA LEU A 116 -2.33 20.67 38.02
C LEU A 116 -2.76 19.32 37.44
N GLY A 117 -3.65 18.59 38.13
CA GLY A 117 -4.25 17.35 37.64
C GLY A 117 -5.09 17.57 36.39
N MET A 118 -5.91 18.63 36.37
CA MET A 118 -6.65 19.04 35.17
C MET A 118 -5.72 19.43 34.03
N LEU A 119 -4.66 20.21 34.32
CA LEU A 119 -3.67 20.60 33.32
C LEU A 119 -2.94 19.38 32.72
N ASN A 120 -2.53 18.43 33.55
CA ASN A 120 -1.95 17.16 33.10
C ASN A 120 -2.90 16.41 32.17
N ALA A 121 -4.19 16.31 32.55
CA ALA A 121 -5.19 15.66 31.72
C ALA A 121 -5.40 16.35 30.37
N ALA A 122 -5.42 17.69 30.34
CA ALA A 122 -5.51 18.45 29.10
C ALA A 122 -4.33 18.17 28.16
N ILE A 123 -3.10 18.15 28.69
CA ILE A 123 -1.91 17.85 27.89
C ILE A 123 -1.92 16.40 27.42
N TYR A 124 -2.28 15.44 28.29
CA TYR A 124 -2.42 14.04 27.89
C TYR A 124 -3.47 13.88 26.79
N PHE A 125 -4.61 14.58 26.87
CA PHE A 125 -5.62 14.54 25.83
C PHE A 125 -5.04 15.00 24.48
N ILE A 126 -4.31 16.12 24.45
CA ILE A 126 -3.65 16.60 23.22
C ILE A 126 -2.65 15.58 22.69
N LEU A 127 -1.79 15.02 23.56
CA LEU A 127 -0.78 14.03 23.16
C LEU A 127 -1.43 12.75 22.62
N ILE A 128 -2.46 12.22 23.30
CA ILE A 128 -3.20 11.04 22.84
C ILE A 128 -3.84 11.32 21.48
N MET A 129 -4.48 12.48 21.30
CA MET A 129 -5.09 12.84 20.03
C MET A 129 -4.06 13.01 18.91
N ALA A 130 -2.85 13.49 19.20
CA ALA A 130 -1.79 13.62 18.20
C ALA A 130 -1.36 12.27 17.61
N TYR A 131 -1.37 11.20 18.41
CA TYR A 131 -1.12 9.86 17.89
C TYR A 131 -2.38 9.21 17.31
N LEU A 132 -3.54 9.41 17.95
CA LEU A 132 -4.80 8.76 17.58
C LEU A 132 -5.35 9.26 16.25
N TYR A 133 -5.28 10.58 16.00
CA TYR A 133 -5.86 11.18 14.80
C TYR A 133 -5.28 10.65 13.48
N PRO A 134 -3.95 10.52 13.31
CA PRO A 134 -3.39 9.87 12.12
C PRO A 134 -3.89 8.45 11.88
N PHE A 135 -3.97 7.64 12.93
CA PHE A 135 -4.51 6.28 12.82
C PHE A 135 -5.99 6.31 12.45
N ALA A 136 -6.78 7.20 13.08
CA ALA A 136 -8.18 7.37 12.76
C ALA A 136 -8.38 7.86 11.32
N TYR A 137 -7.54 8.78 10.83
CA TYR A 137 -7.58 9.25 9.45
C TYR A 137 -7.44 8.07 8.49
N PHE A 138 -6.41 7.25 8.67
CA PHE A 138 -6.20 6.05 7.87
C PHE A 138 -7.39 5.09 7.95
N THR A 139 -7.85 4.73 9.15
CA THR A 139 -8.93 3.72 9.31
C THR A 139 -10.31 4.22 8.88
N ILE A 140 -10.53 5.54 8.85
CA ILE A 140 -11.74 6.13 8.26
C ILE A 140 -11.77 5.89 6.75
N GLN A 141 -10.63 6.01 6.07
CA GLN A 141 -10.54 5.84 4.61
C GLN A 141 -10.80 4.39 4.18
N VAL A 142 -10.42 3.40 4.99
CA VAL A 142 -10.57 1.96 4.70
C VAL A 142 -11.57 1.25 5.63
N SER A 143 -12.65 1.95 5.99
CA SER A 143 -13.66 1.43 6.93
C SER A 143 -14.69 0.53 6.22
N ALA A 144 -14.95 -0.66 6.77
CA ALA A 144 -16.03 -1.55 6.33
C ALA A 144 -17.39 -1.20 6.97
N GLY A 145 -17.49 -0.05 7.63
CA GLY A 145 -18.70 0.42 8.31
C GLY A 145 -19.05 -0.42 9.54
N GLU A 146 -20.26 -0.96 9.59
CA GLU A 146 -20.74 -1.75 10.74
C GLU A 146 -20.03 -3.10 10.91
N ARG A 147 -19.37 -3.58 9.86
CA ARG A 147 -18.55 -4.81 9.90
C ARG A 147 -17.21 -4.61 10.61
N ASP A 148 -16.81 -3.36 10.85
CA ASP A 148 -15.58 -3.08 11.59
C ASP A 148 -15.72 -3.47 13.07
N GLY A 149 -14.61 -3.95 13.63
CA GLY A 149 -14.51 -4.24 15.06
C GLY A 149 -14.85 -3.01 15.91
N PHE A 150 -15.40 -3.24 17.10
CA PHE A 150 -15.85 -2.18 18.01
C PHE A 150 -14.81 -1.07 18.22
N LEU A 151 -13.55 -1.43 18.47
CA LEU A 151 -12.47 -0.47 18.69
C LEU A 151 -12.21 0.43 17.48
N ILE A 152 -12.28 -0.12 16.26
CA ILE A 152 -12.12 0.66 15.02
C ILE A 152 -13.30 1.60 14.81
N ARG A 153 -14.52 1.15 15.10
CA ARG A 153 -15.71 2.03 15.05
C ARG A 153 -15.62 3.18 16.03
N VAL A 154 -15.16 2.93 17.27
CA VAL A 154 -14.92 3.98 18.27
C VAL A 154 -13.82 4.94 17.80
N LEU A 155 -12.70 4.41 17.29
CA LEU A 155 -11.60 5.20 16.76
C LEU A 155 -12.06 6.11 15.60
N ASN A 156 -12.78 5.55 14.64
CA ASN A 156 -13.31 6.27 13.48
C ASN A 156 -14.30 7.36 13.92
N LYS A 157 -15.14 7.08 14.91
CA LYS A 157 -16.06 8.08 15.47
C LYS A 157 -15.32 9.23 16.15
N LEU A 158 -14.30 8.92 16.96
CA LEU A 158 -13.45 9.92 17.59
C LEU A 158 -12.70 10.77 16.56
N GLY A 159 -12.17 10.15 15.51
CA GLY A 159 -11.47 10.85 14.41
C GLY A 159 -12.41 11.78 13.63
N LYS A 160 -13.61 11.32 13.28
CA LYS A 160 -14.63 12.15 12.60
C LYS A 160 -15.04 13.34 13.46
N ASP A 161 -15.26 13.11 14.77
CA ASP A 161 -15.56 14.18 15.73
C ASP A 161 -14.38 15.17 15.88
N ALA A 162 -13.14 14.68 15.90
CA ALA A 162 -11.93 15.51 15.96
C ALA A 162 -11.78 16.42 14.74
N ALA A 163 -12.06 15.88 13.55
CA ALA A 163 -12.06 16.63 12.31
C ALA A 163 -13.16 17.70 12.32
N ALA A 164 -14.39 17.33 12.66
CA ALA A 164 -15.54 18.22 12.70
C ALA A 164 -15.36 19.40 13.68
N THR A 165 -14.71 19.15 14.81
CA THR A 165 -14.48 20.14 15.88
C THR A 165 -13.11 20.83 15.77
N LYS A 166 -12.35 20.54 14.71
CA LYS A 166 -11.00 21.08 14.46
C LYS A 166 -9.97 20.81 15.56
N VAL A 167 -10.19 19.82 16.43
CA VAL A 167 -9.23 19.41 17.47
C VAL A 167 -7.88 19.00 16.86
N TYR A 168 -7.88 18.52 15.61
CA TYR A 168 -6.65 18.21 14.88
C TYR A 168 -5.67 19.40 14.80
N THR A 169 -6.18 20.64 14.79
CA THR A 169 -5.34 21.86 14.81
C THR A 169 -4.46 21.94 16.05
N LEU A 170 -5.00 21.56 17.22
CA LEU A 170 -4.25 21.48 18.48
C LEU A 170 -3.15 20.42 18.42
N THR A 171 -3.45 19.30 17.76
CA THR A 171 -2.50 18.18 17.65
C THR A 171 -1.38 18.41 16.63
N SER A 172 -1.62 19.27 15.63
CA SER A 172 -0.65 19.59 14.58
C SER A 172 0.62 20.28 15.09
N ALA A 173 0.56 20.85 16.30
CA ALA A 173 1.74 21.38 17.00
C ALA A 173 2.66 20.26 17.53
N CYS A 174 2.10 19.09 17.86
CA CYS A 174 2.84 17.96 18.42
C CYS A 174 3.42 17.05 17.34
N ILE A 175 2.60 16.69 16.34
CA ILE A 175 2.99 15.81 15.24
C ILE A 175 2.55 16.44 13.92
N ARG A 176 3.52 16.73 13.05
CA ARG A 176 3.29 17.06 11.64
C ARG A 176 3.68 15.86 10.81
N LEU A 177 2.70 15.19 10.22
CA LEU A 177 2.95 14.13 9.26
C LEU A 177 3.27 14.72 7.89
N PRO A 178 4.13 14.06 7.10
CA PRO A 178 4.38 14.43 5.71
C PRO A 178 3.07 14.39 4.90
N ASN A 179 2.95 15.26 3.90
CA ASN A 179 1.75 15.32 3.06
C ASN A 179 1.49 14.00 2.33
N GLU A 180 2.55 13.26 2.03
CA GLU A 180 2.53 11.93 1.41
C GLU A 180 1.71 10.93 2.21
N PHE A 181 1.70 11.03 3.55
CA PHE A 181 0.88 10.16 4.39
C PHE A 181 -0.61 10.29 4.05
N TYR A 182 -1.11 11.53 3.97
CA TYR A 182 -2.51 11.79 3.67
C TYR A 182 -2.86 11.37 2.24
N LYS A 183 -1.99 11.68 1.27
CA LYS A 183 -2.15 11.25 -0.13
C LYS A 183 -2.29 9.73 -0.25
N VAL A 184 -1.46 8.98 0.46
CA VAL A 184 -1.51 7.51 0.45
C VAL A 184 -2.79 7.00 1.12
N CYS A 185 -3.19 7.59 2.25
CA CYS A 185 -4.45 7.21 2.91
C CYS A 185 -5.65 7.45 1.99
N ASP A 186 -5.69 8.58 1.29
CA ASP A 186 -6.77 8.92 0.36
C ASP A 186 -6.78 7.98 -0.86
N LEU A 187 -5.61 7.65 -1.43
CA LEU A 187 -5.48 6.67 -2.50
C LEU A 187 -5.94 5.27 -2.06
N MET A 188 -5.54 4.83 -0.87
CA MET A 188 -5.98 3.56 -0.30
C MET A 188 -7.49 3.55 -0.08
N GLY A 189 -8.07 4.65 0.40
CA GLY A 189 -9.51 4.81 0.54
C GLY A 189 -10.23 4.74 -0.81
N MET A 190 -9.70 5.38 -1.84
CA MET A 190 -10.23 5.34 -3.20
C MET A 190 -10.24 3.92 -3.76
N LEU A 191 -9.12 3.19 -3.63
CA LEU A 191 -8.99 1.81 -4.10
C LEU A 191 -9.90 0.85 -3.32
N TYR A 192 -10.04 1.07 -2.01
CA TYR A 192 -10.91 0.27 -1.15
C TYR A 192 -12.39 0.52 -1.46
N ALA A 193 -12.78 1.78 -1.61
CA ALA A 193 -14.16 2.18 -1.92
C ALA A 193 -14.60 1.74 -3.32
N THR A 194 -13.67 1.67 -4.28
CA THR A 194 -13.97 1.32 -5.67
C THR A 194 -13.04 0.20 -6.17
N PRO A 195 -13.41 -1.09 -5.96
CA PRO A 195 -12.55 -2.22 -6.33
C PRO A 195 -12.20 -2.28 -7.83
N ALA A 196 -13.05 -1.74 -8.71
CA ALA A 196 -12.76 -1.66 -10.15
C ALA A 196 -11.50 -0.85 -10.47
N LEU A 197 -11.09 0.07 -9.58
CA LEU A 197 -9.86 0.83 -9.74
C LEU A 197 -8.60 -0.01 -9.52
N VAL A 198 -8.71 -1.18 -8.89
CA VAL A 198 -7.58 -2.11 -8.73
C VAL A 198 -7.13 -2.66 -10.09
N GLU A 199 -8.08 -2.93 -11.00
CA GLU A 199 -7.73 -3.32 -12.37
C GLU A 199 -7.02 -2.17 -13.09
N ARG A 200 -7.54 -0.94 -12.97
CA ARG A 200 -6.92 0.26 -13.56
C ARG A 200 -5.51 0.49 -13.02
N LEU A 201 -5.32 0.37 -11.72
CA LEU A 201 -4.01 0.43 -11.06
C LEU A 201 -3.04 -0.56 -11.71
N GLY A 202 -3.49 -1.77 -12.00
CA GLY A 202 -2.71 -2.81 -12.67
C GLY A 202 -2.12 -2.44 -14.05
N HIS A 203 -2.62 -1.36 -14.65
CA HIS A 203 -2.18 -0.83 -15.95
C HIS A 203 -1.35 0.46 -15.83
N TYR A 204 -1.17 0.99 -14.61
CA TYR A 204 -0.42 2.23 -14.39
C TYR A 204 1.07 2.06 -14.74
N PRO A 205 1.65 2.89 -15.64
CA PRO A 205 3.00 2.67 -16.17
C PRO A 205 4.11 2.53 -15.13
N ALA A 206 4.08 3.31 -14.05
CA ALA A 206 5.17 3.30 -13.06
C ALA A 206 5.29 1.99 -12.29
N ILE A 207 4.21 1.21 -12.18
CA ILE A 207 4.19 -0.03 -11.38
C ILE A 207 4.23 -1.31 -12.23
N LEU A 208 4.27 -1.20 -13.56
CA LEU A 208 4.26 -2.36 -14.47
C LEU A 208 5.40 -3.34 -14.18
N ASN A 209 6.62 -2.85 -13.97
CA ASN A 209 7.76 -3.69 -13.62
C ASN A 209 7.59 -4.36 -12.24
N PHE A 210 6.96 -3.65 -11.31
CA PHE A 210 6.74 -4.14 -9.95
C PHE A 210 5.67 -5.25 -9.91
N ILE A 211 4.59 -5.10 -10.68
CA ILE A 211 3.51 -6.08 -10.75
C ILE A 211 4.00 -7.43 -11.29
N GLU A 212 4.97 -7.45 -12.19
CA GLU A 212 5.51 -8.70 -12.77
C GLU A 212 6.39 -9.51 -11.81
N LYS A 213 6.65 -9.01 -10.60
CA LYS A 213 7.41 -9.75 -9.59
C LYS A 213 6.63 -10.97 -9.11
N PRO A 214 7.30 -12.12 -8.89
CA PRO A 214 6.62 -13.34 -8.49
C PRO A 214 5.85 -13.16 -7.18
N GLU A 215 6.41 -12.42 -6.21
CA GLU A 215 5.74 -12.16 -4.93
C GLU A 215 4.44 -11.36 -5.08
N VAL A 216 4.34 -10.51 -6.11
CA VAL A 216 3.15 -9.70 -6.38
C VAL A 216 2.14 -10.49 -7.21
N GLN A 217 2.61 -11.24 -8.22
CA GLN A 217 1.78 -12.14 -9.02
C GLN A 217 1.10 -13.22 -8.18
N ASP A 218 1.81 -13.77 -7.20
CA ASP A 218 1.28 -14.73 -6.23
C ASP A 218 0.05 -14.22 -5.47
N ILE A 219 -0.06 -12.90 -5.30
CA ILE A 219 -1.12 -12.26 -4.51
C ILE A 219 -2.25 -11.81 -5.41
N LEU A 220 -1.92 -11.35 -6.61
CA LEU A 220 -2.91 -11.03 -7.64
C LEU A 220 -3.63 -12.28 -8.17
N SER A 221 -3.00 -13.45 -8.12
CA SER A 221 -3.59 -14.74 -8.51
C SER A 221 -4.39 -15.41 -7.38
N ASP A 222 -4.33 -14.89 -6.16
CA ASP A 222 -5.05 -15.43 -5.01
C ASP A 222 -6.52 -15.00 -5.04
N SER A 223 -7.40 -15.95 -5.36
CA SER A 223 -8.85 -15.71 -5.42
C SER A 223 -9.43 -15.35 -4.05
N SER A 224 -8.88 -15.88 -2.96
CA SER A 224 -9.35 -15.59 -1.60
C SER A 224 -9.02 -14.14 -1.21
N PHE A 225 -7.81 -13.68 -1.54
CA PHE A 225 -7.41 -12.28 -1.35
C PHE A 225 -8.23 -11.33 -2.22
N THR A 226 -8.43 -11.68 -3.50
CA THR A 226 -9.23 -10.90 -4.44
C THR A 226 -10.67 -10.74 -3.94
N ASN A 227 -11.27 -11.81 -3.40
CA ASN A 227 -12.60 -11.75 -2.78
C ASN A 227 -12.66 -10.81 -1.58
N LEU A 228 -11.62 -10.76 -0.74
CA LEU A 228 -11.58 -9.85 0.42
C LEU A 228 -11.64 -8.38 -0.02
N ILE A 229 -10.89 -8.02 -1.07
CA ILE A 229 -10.87 -6.66 -1.63
C ILE A 229 -12.23 -6.33 -2.27
N LEU A 230 -12.75 -7.22 -3.12
CA LEU A 230 -14.02 -7.02 -3.83
C LEU A 230 -15.19 -6.78 -2.86
N HIS A 231 -15.23 -7.48 -1.74
CA HIS A 231 -16.31 -7.38 -0.75
C HIS A 231 -16.08 -6.28 0.31
N GLN A 232 -15.01 -5.47 0.17
CA GLN A 232 -14.63 -4.46 1.14
C GLN A 232 -14.60 -5.05 2.55
N SER A 233 -13.88 -6.16 2.70
CA SER A 233 -13.80 -6.85 3.98
C SER A 233 -13.10 -5.97 5.00
N PRO A 234 -13.41 -6.12 6.30
CA PRO A 234 -12.73 -5.37 7.36
C PRO A 234 -11.22 -5.47 7.25
N LEU A 235 -10.51 -4.37 7.48
CA LEU A 235 -9.06 -4.30 7.35
C LEU A 235 -8.33 -5.39 8.17
N ARG A 236 -8.90 -5.77 9.33
CA ARG A 236 -8.36 -6.86 10.15
C ARG A 236 -8.27 -8.17 9.37
N ASP A 237 -9.29 -8.49 8.58
CA ASP A 237 -9.35 -9.75 7.84
C ASP A 237 -8.34 -9.72 6.69
N ILE A 238 -8.21 -8.58 6.00
CA ILE A 238 -7.18 -8.32 4.98
C ILE A 238 -5.77 -8.48 5.58
N ILE A 239 -5.47 -7.80 6.69
CA ILE A 239 -4.13 -7.86 7.34
C ILE A 239 -3.85 -9.26 7.89
N SER A 240 -4.88 -9.99 8.33
CA SER A 240 -4.73 -11.34 8.85
C SER A 240 -4.45 -12.39 7.76
N HIS A 241 -4.72 -12.05 6.50
CA HIS A 241 -4.52 -12.95 5.38
C HIS A 241 -3.04 -13.32 5.20
N ASN A 242 -2.76 -14.60 4.93
CA ASN A 242 -1.39 -15.13 4.89
C ASN A 242 -0.49 -14.38 3.89
N ARG A 243 -1.02 -14.11 2.69
CA ARG A 243 -0.30 -13.36 1.64
C ARG A 243 -0.03 -11.90 2.01
N THR A 244 -0.95 -11.27 2.72
CA THR A 244 -0.76 -9.90 3.20
C THR A 244 0.32 -9.87 4.27
N ARG A 245 0.35 -10.84 5.19
CA ARG A 245 1.42 -10.97 6.18
C ARG A 245 2.80 -11.16 5.56
N SER A 246 2.91 -11.99 4.51
CA SER A 246 4.20 -12.19 3.83
C SER A 246 4.72 -10.92 3.18
N ILE A 247 3.86 -10.10 2.56
CA ILE A 247 4.26 -8.76 2.05
C ILE A 247 4.69 -7.87 3.22
N LEU A 248 3.88 -7.78 4.28
CA LEU A 248 4.13 -6.85 5.39
C LEU A 248 5.43 -7.18 6.15
N GLN A 249 5.88 -8.43 6.10
CA GLN A 249 7.15 -8.88 6.66
C GLN A 249 8.34 -8.68 5.69
N ASN A 250 8.09 -8.49 4.40
CA ASN A 250 9.13 -8.29 3.39
C ASN A 250 9.55 -6.82 3.29
N LYS A 251 10.54 -6.43 4.11
CA LYS A 251 11.04 -5.05 4.18
C LYS A 251 11.59 -4.52 2.86
N THR A 252 12.29 -5.36 2.08
CA THR A 252 12.89 -4.94 0.81
C THR A 252 11.80 -4.60 -0.20
N LEU A 253 10.79 -5.45 -0.32
CA LEU A 253 9.64 -5.22 -1.20
C LEU A 253 8.87 -3.97 -0.80
N LEU A 254 8.60 -3.75 0.49
CA LEU A 254 7.92 -2.53 0.96
C LEU A 254 8.71 -1.26 0.64
N THR A 255 10.03 -1.28 0.85
CA THR A 255 10.91 -0.12 0.59
C THR A 255 10.94 0.20 -0.91
N GLU A 256 11.07 -0.82 -1.75
CA GLU A 256 11.08 -0.66 -3.20
C GLU A 256 9.71 -0.20 -3.74
N THR A 257 8.61 -0.74 -3.17
CA THR A 257 7.25 -0.28 -3.49
C THR A 257 7.10 1.20 -3.20
N TRP A 258 7.55 1.63 -2.02
CA TRP A 258 7.50 3.04 -1.62
C TRP A 258 8.32 3.91 -2.56
N GLN A 259 9.55 3.52 -2.88
CA GLN A 259 10.42 4.27 -3.80
C GLN A 259 9.85 4.36 -5.22
N THR A 260 9.11 3.33 -5.65
CA THR A 260 8.47 3.27 -6.97
C THR A 260 7.26 4.19 -7.05
N ILE A 261 6.43 4.23 -6.01
CA ILE A 261 5.13 4.94 -6.04
C ILE A 261 5.23 6.37 -5.49
N SER A 262 6.06 6.61 -4.47
CA SER A 262 6.15 7.90 -3.77
C SER A 262 6.35 9.12 -4.70
N PRO A 263 7.20 9.07 -5.75
CA PRO A 263 7.39 10.20 -6.68
C PRO A 263 6.21 10.45 -7.62
N TYR A 264 5.19 9.59 -7.62
CA TYR A 264 4.11 9.56 -8.59
C TYR A 264 2.72 9.62 -7.95
N LEU A 265 2.61 9.90 -6.64
CA LEU A 265 1.33 9.85 -5.92
C LEU A 265 0.24 10.75 -6.54
N ASP A 266 0.59 11.96 -6.96
CA ASP A 266 -0.37 12.90 -7.55
C ASP A 266 -0.83 12.45 -8.95
N ASP A 267 0.12 12.02 -9.79
CA ASP A 267 -0.17 11.49 -11.13
C ASP A 267 -0.96 10.19 -11.06
N LEU A 268 -0.66 9.33 -10.09
CA LEU A 268 -1.39 8.08 -9.85
C LEU A 268 -2.84 8.38 -9.46
N ARG A 269 -3.07 9.37 -8.60
CA ARG A 269 -4.44 9.77 -8.23
C ARG A 269 -5.22 10.23 -9.47
N GLU A 270 -4.65 11.13 -10.25
CA GLU A 270 -5.31 11.64 -11.47
C GLU A 270 -5.55 10.52 -12.49
N TYR A 271 -4.60 9.59 -12.63
CA TYR A 271 -4.77 8.41 -13.47
C TYR A 271 -5.88 7.48 -12.97
N LEU A 272 -6.01 7.26 -11.67
CA LEU A 272 -7.10 6.45 -11.12
C LEU A 272 -8.46 7.12 -11.32
N GLU A 273 -8.54 8.44 -11.22
CA GLU A 273 -9.78 9.20 -11.44
C GLU A 273 -10.16 9.28 -12.93
N THR A 274 -9.21 9.59 -13.81
CA THR A 274 -9.46 9.92 -15.23
C THR A 274 -9.13 8.82 -16.22
N GLY A 275 -8.27 7.86 -15.84
CA GLY A 275 -7.68 6.87 -16.74
C GLY A 275 -6.49 7.38 -17.56
N ILE A 276 -6.10 8.65 -17.40
CA ILE A 276 -5.01 9.28 -18.16
C ILE A 276 -3.94 9.75 -17.18
N SER A 277 -2.67 9.43 -17.48
CA SER A 277 -1.53 9.92 -16.70
C SER A 277 -0.93 11.13 -17.43
N PRO A 278 -1.00 12.35 -16.86
CA PRO A 278 -0.32 13.52 -17.41
C PRO A 278 1.18 13.31 -17.60
N LYS A 279 1.83 12.60 -16.68
CA LYS A 279 3.28 12.38 -16.70
C LYS A 279 3.71 11.46 -17.85
N PHE A 280 2.92 10.43 -18.14
CA PHE A 280 3.25 9.42 -19.17
C PHE A 280 2.55 9.66 -20.51
N LYS A 281 1.75 10.72 -20.65
CA LYS A 281 1.01 11.06 -21.87
C LYS A 281 1.91 11.18 -23.12
N ASN A 282 3.15 11.66 -22.96
CA ASN A 282 4.08 11.88 -24.06
C ASN A 282 4.83 10.60 -24.52
N GLU A 283 4.64 9.48 -23.82
CA GLU A 283 5.26 8.20 -24.12
C GLU A 283 4.17 7.13 -24.37
N PRO A 284 3.45 7.21 -25.50
CA PRO A 284 2.27 6.38 -25.74
C PRO A 284 2.55 4.87 -25.76
N ILE A 285 3.80 4.47 -26.05
CA ILE A 285 4.27 3.07 -26.00
C ILE A 285 4.13 2.44 -24.61
N LEU A 286 4.16 3.23 -23.53
CA LEU A 286 4.09 2.69 -22.17
C LEU A 286 2.74 2.01 -21.90
N GLY A 287 2.78 0.82 -21.31
CA GLY A 287 1.57 0.07 -21.00
C GLY A 287 1.71 -1.43 -21.21
N LYS A 288 0.57 -2.11 -21.06
CA LYS A 288 0.36 -3.50 -21.46
C LYS A 288 -0.37 -3.53 -22.79
N TRP A 289 0.18 -4.26 -23.74
CA TRP A 289 -0.36 -4.46 -25.07
C TRP A 289 -0.66 -5.92 -25.27
N ILE A 290 -1.80 -6.23 -25.86
CA ILE A 290 -2.22 -7.60 -26.16
C ILE A 290 -2.44 -7.72 -27.66
N LEU A 291 -2.01 -8.83 -28.24
CA LEU A 291 -2.20 -9.09 -29.65
C LEU A 291 -3.68 -9.10 -30.02
N ASP A 292 -4.06 -8.32 -31.02
CA ASP A 292 -5.33 -8.47 -31.72
C ASP A 292 -5.10 -9.38 -32.93
N ALA A 293 -5.40 -10.66 -32.74
CA ALA A 293 -5.27 -11.67 -33.77
C ALA A 293 -6.12 -11.33 -35.02
N LYS A 294 -7.32 -10.76 -34.84
CA LYS A 294 -8.21 -10.46 -35.97
C LYS A 294 -7.63 -9.32 -36.82
N ALA A 295 -7.21 -8.24 -36.17
CA ALA A 295 -6.61 -7.11 -36.87
C ALA A 295 -5.28 -7.49 -37.54
N THR A 296 -4.44 -8.26 -36.83
CA THR A 296 -3.18 -8.80 -37.36
C THR A 296 -3.42 -9.62 -38.63
N PHE A 297 -4.36 -10.57 -38.61
CA PHE A 297 -4.72 -11.37 -39.78
C PHE A 297 -5.28 -10.53 -40.93
N ALA A 298 -6.09 -9.51 -40.62
CA ALA A 298 -6.64 -8.61 -41.63
C ALA A 298 -5.54 -7.79 -42.33
N MET A 299 -4.53 -7.32 -41.57
CA MET A 299 -3.39 -6.58 -42.13
C MET A 299 -2.49 -7.50 -42.95
N LEU A 300 -2.24 -8.70 -42.44
CA LEU A 300 -1.52 -9.74 -43.17
C LEU A 300 -2.16 -10.05 -44.53
N ARG A 301 -3.48 -10.25 -44.57
CA ARG A 301 -4.22 -10.50 -45.82
C ARG A 301 -4.08 -9.35 -46.82
N ARG A 302 -3.93 -8.10 -46.34
CA ARG A 302 -3.73 -6.92 -47.22
C ARG A 302 -2.31 -6.86 -47.77
N ASN A 303 -1.31 -7.28 -46.99
CA ASN A 303 0.10 -7.23 -47.38
C ASN A 303 0.52 -8.41 -48.27
N LEU A 304 -0.16 -9.55 -48.15
CA LEU A 304 0.10 -10.74 -48.96
C LEU A 304 -0.65 -10.66 -50.31
N THR A 305 0.05 -10.28 -51.39
CA THR A 305 -0.53 -10.16 -52.74
C THR A 305 -0.59 -11.48 -53.53
N ASN A 306 0.20 -12.50 -53.17
CA ASN A 306 0.35 -13.76 -53.94
C ASN A 306 0.04 -15.03 -53.11
N VAL A 307 -1.00 -15.02 -52.28
CA VAL A 307 -1.30 -16.15 -51.37
C VAL A 307 -2.66 -16.76 -51.69
N THR A 308 -2.70 -18.09 -51.79
CA THR A 308 -3.91 -18.83 -52.14
C THR A 308 -4.91 -18.83 -50.98
N SER A 309 -6.21 -19.01 -51.28
CA SER A 309 -7.26 -19.12 -50.27
C SER A 309 -7.00 -20.26 -49.26
N ARG A 310 -6.31 -21.32 -49.69
CA ARG A 310 -5.94 -22.45 -48.84
C ARG A 310 -4.88 -22.06 -47.81
N GLU A 311 -3.85 -21.33 -48.22
CA GLU A 311 -2.79 -20.83 -47.34
C GLU A 311 -3.32 -19.77 -46.37
N LEU A 312 -4.19 -18.85 -46.82
CA LEU A 312 -4.84 -17.88 -45.93
C LEU A 312 -5.73 -18.56 -44.88
N ARG A 313 -6.44 -19.63 -45.24
CA ARG A 313 -7.21 -20.43 -44.28
C ARG A 313 -6.27 -21.13 -43.29
N MET A 314 -5.16 -21.69 -43.78
CA MET A 314 -4.15 -22.32 -42.93
C MET A 314 -3.59 -21.35 -41.88
N ILE A 315 -3.17 -20.15 -42.29
CA ILE A 315 -2.68 -19.12 -41.38
C ILE A 315 -3.75 -18.75 -40.34
N ARG A 316 -4.99 -18.54 -40.77
CA ARG A 316 -6.09 -18.17 -39.87
C ARG A 316 -6.40 -19.25 -38.83
N GLU A 317 -6.48 -20.51 -39.26
CA GLU A 317 -6.94 -21.61 -38.43
C GLU A 317 -5.82 -22.19 -37.56
N LEU A 318 -4.56 -21.95 -37.91
CA LEU A 318 -3.43 -22.66 -37.29
C LEU A 318 -2.41 -21.72 -36.69
N PHE A 319 -2.04 -20.64 -37.38
CA PHE A 319 -1.03 -19.71 -36.89
C PHE A 319 -1.60 -18.67 -35.93
N MET A 320 -2.77 -18.10 -36.23
CA MET A 320 -3.37 -17.07 -35.37
C MET A 320 -3.72 -17.56 -33.96
N PRO A 321 -4.27 -18.77 -33.76
CA PRO A 321 -4.51 -19.30 -32.42
C PRO A 321 -3.22 -19.59 -31.63
N MET A 322 -2.09 -19.82 -32.30
CA MET A 322 -0.81 -19.98 -31.61
C MET A 322 -0.33 -18.69 -30.97
N LEU A 323 -0.55 -17.56 -31.66
CA LEU A 323 -0.16 -16.25 -31.16
C LEU A 323 -1.15 -15.66 -30.14
N GLU A 324 -2.29 -16.31 -29.91
CA GLU A 324 -3.31 -15.86 -28.97
C GLU A 324 -2.75 -15.86 -27.53
N GLY A 325 -2.89 -14.72 -26.84
CA GLY A 325 -2.26 -14.50 -25.54
C GLY A 325 -0.87 -13.85 -25.60
N THR A 326 -0.35 -13.56 -26.80
CA THR A 326 0.88 -12.76 -26.95
C THR A 326 0.67 -11.36 -26.38
N ARG A 327 1.60 -10.91 -25.53
CA ARG A 327 1.51 -9.61 -24.84
C ARG A 327 2.86 -8.93 -24.76
N LEU A 328 2.88 -7.61 -24.92
CA LEU A 328 4.05 -6.75 -24.76
C LEU A 328 3.83 -5.84 -23.55
N ILE A 329 4.84 -5.74 -22.70
CA ILE A 329 4.87 -4.79 -21.59
C ILE A 329 6.03 -3.84 -21.82
N ALA A 330 5.72 -2.55 -21.96
CA ALA A 330 6.71 -1.49 -22.10
C ALA A 330 6.65 -0.57 -20.86
N THR A 331 7.82 -0.33 -20.27
CA THR A 331 7.93 0.31 -18.95
C THR A 331 8.79 1.57 -18.98
N PRO A 332 8.62 2.50 -18.02
CA PRO A 332 9.29 3.80 -18.03
C PRO A 332 10.83 3.75 -17.95
N ASP A 333 11.40 2.66 -17.44
CA ASP A 333 12.85 2.44 -17.37
C ASP A 333 13.46 1.94 -18.70
N LYS A 334 12.74 2.18 -19.80
CA LYS A 334 13.10 1.76 -21.17
C LYS A 334 13.22 0.25 -21.35
N LYS A 335 12.63 -0.56 -20.46
CA LYS A 335 12.57 -2.01 -20.63
C LYS A 335 11.29 -2.42 -21.34
N ALA A 336 11.42 -3.43 -22.18
CA ALA A 336 10.31 -4.10 -22.85
C ALA A 336 10.40 -5.61 -22.62
N ARG A 337 9.23 -6.24 -22.40
CA ARG A 337 9.09 -7.69 -22.32
C ARG A 337 7.97 -8.14 -23.24
N LEU A 338 8.29 -9.03 -24.17
CA LEU A 338 7.34 -9.66 -25.08
C LEU A 338 7.17 -11.12 -24.68
N TYR A 339 5.96 -11.48 -24.29
CA TYR A 339 5.57 -12.84 -23.98
C TYR A 339 4.86 -13.36 -25.22
N MET A 340 5.51 -14.26 -25.96
CA MET A 340 4.87 -14.97 -27.06
C MET A 340 4.30 -16.27 -26.52
N ASN A 341 3.01 -16.48 -26.72
CA ASN A 341 2.44 -17.79 -26.48
C ASN A 341 2.87 -18.70 -27.64
N PHE A 342 3.41 -19.87 -27.30
CA PHE A 342 3.58 -20.94 -28.27
C PHE A 342 2.82 -22.13 -27.73
N ASN A 343 1.66 -22.44 -28.33
CA ASN A 343 0.86 -23.58 -27.90
C ASN A 343 1.33 -24.86 -28.62
N PRO A 344 2.04 -25.77 -27.92
CA PRO A 344 2.59 -26.99 -28.53
C PRO A 344 1.48 -27.95 -29.00
N ALA A 345 0.30 -27.95 -28.36
CA ALA A 345 -0.82 -28.80 -28.76
C ALA A 345 -1.37 -28.43 -30.15
N ILE A 346 -1.30 -27.15 -30.52
CA ILE A 346 -1.68 -26.71 -31.88
C ILE A 346 -0.61 -27.15 -32.89
N LEU A 347 0.67 -27.15 -32.49
CA LEU A 347 1.77 -27.67 -33.30
C LEU A 347 1.62 -29.18 -33.55
N GLU A 348 1.22 -29.95 -32.55
CA GLU A 348 0.93 -31.40 -32.71
C GLU A 348 -0.32 -31.67 -33.54
N GLN A 349 -1.39 -30.89 -33.36
CA GLN A 349 -2.59 -30.95 -34.22
C GLN A 349 -2.27 -30.59 -35.67
N LEU A 350 -1.33 -29.66 -35.88
CA LEU A 350 -0.80 -29.30 -37.18
C LEU A 350 -0.04 -30.43 -37.83
N ILE A 351 0.94 -31.00 -37.12
CA ILE A 351 1.76 -32.12 -37.57
C ILE A 351 0.87 -33.31 -37.97
N SER A 352 -0.15 -33.61 -37.16
CA SER A 352 -1.09 -34.71 -37.44
C SER A 352 -2.02 -34.45 -38.62
N ARG A 353 -2.52 -33.21 -38.81
CA ARG A 353 -3.34 -32.84 -39.99
C ARG A 353 -2.53 -32.79 -41.29
N GLN A 354 -1.28 -32.37 -41.24
CA GLN A 354 -0.45 -32.14 -42.42
C GLN A 354 0.26 -33.41 -42.91
N LEU A 355 0.58 -34.33 -42.00
CA LEU A 355 1.20 -35.63 -42.34
C LEU A 355 0.19 -36.74 -42.66
N GLY A 356 -1.12 -36.47 -42.61
CA GLY A 356 -2.16 -37.48 -42.91
C GLY A 356 -2.14 -38.69 -41.96
N ILE A 357 -1.48 -38.57 -40.81
CA ILE A 357 -1.41 -39.63 -39.80
C ILE A 357 -2.75 -39.64 -39.07
N SER A 358 -3.72 -40.32 -39.66
CA SER A 358 -4.94 -40.74 -38.97
C SER A 358 -4.51 -41.67 -37.83
N ARG A 359 -4.35 -41.14 -36.61
CA ARG A 359 -4.46 -42.01 -35.44
C ARG A 359 -5.88 -42.57 -35.46
N THR A 360 -5.91 -43.88 -35.59
CA THR A 360 -7.08 -44.76 -35.62
C THR A 360 -8.20 -44.25 -34.72
N ARG A 361 -9.42 -44.23 -35.27
CA ARG A 361 -10.67 -44.06 -34.54
C ARG A 361 -10.72 -45.05 -33.37
N THR A 362 -10.51 -44.57 -32.16
CA THR A 362 -11.21 -45.08 -30.98
C THR A 362 -12.01 -43.92 -30.41
N PRO A 363 -13.32 -44.10 -30.13
CA PRO A 363 -14.13 -43.07 -29.53
C PRO A 363 -13.72 -42.96 -28.06
N ILE A 364 -12.73 -42.12 -27.78
CA ILE A 364 -12.46 -41.69 -26.41
C ILE A 364 -13.55 -40.67 -26.10
N ALA A 365 -14.34 -40.98 -25.08
CA ALA A 365 -15.31 -40.05 -24.50
C ALA A 365 -14.66 -38.67 -24.33
N LEU A 366 -15.43 -37.61 -24.64
CA LEU A 366 -15.09 -36.22 -24.33
C LEU A 366 -14.88 -36.07 -22.82
N GLN A 367 -13.71 -36.43 -22.32
CA GLN A 367 -13.14 -35.85 -21.13
C GLN A 367 -12.32 -34.64 -21.58
N PRO A 368 -12.56 -33.44 -21.02
CA PRO A 368 -11.72 -32.31 -21.32
C PRO A 368 -10.29 -32.67 -20.90
N ALA A 369 -9.36 -32.67 -21.85
CA ALA A 369 -7.96 -32.85 -21.57
C ALA A 369 -7.53 -31.83 -20.49
N PRO A 370 -6.68 -32.22 -19.52
CA PRO A 370 -6.14 -31.27 -18.56
C PRO A 370 -5.44 -30.16 -19.33
N SER A 371 -5.70 -28.91 -18.94
CA SER A 371 -5.10 -27.72 -19.53
C SER A 371 -3.56 -27.80 -19.43
N GLU A 372 -2.90 -28.35 -20.43
CA GLU A 372 -1.45 -28.27 -20.55
C GLU A 372 -1.08 -26.79 -20.68
N LYS A 373 -0.23 -26.34 -19.76
CA LYS A 373 0.19 -24.94 -19.62
C LYS A 373 0.69 -24.41 -20.96
N ASN A 374 0.11 -23.29 -21.41
CA ASN A 374 0.69 -22.42 -22.43
C ASN A 374 2.19 -22.21 -22.11
N VAL A 375 3.08 -22.55 -23.06
CA VAL A 375 4.51 -22.29 -22.93
C VAL A 375 4.76 -20.88 -23.47
N PHE A 376 5.12 -19.96 -22.59
CA PHE A 376 5.45 -18.58 -22.98
C PHE A 376 6.95 -18.44 -23.17
N ILE A 377 7.38 -18.13 -24.40
CA ILE A 377 8.74 -17.65 -24.64
C ILE A 377 8.77 -16.17 -24.27
N THR A 378 9.64 -15.81 -23.32
CA THR A 378 9.76 -14.44 -22.81
C THR A 378 10.98 -13.76 -23.40
N PHE A 379 10.76 -12.85 -24.34
CA PHE A 379 11.79 -11.96 -24.87
C PHE A 379 11.90 -10.72 -23.98
N GLN A 380 13.11 -10.41 -23.55
CA GLN A 380 13.38 -9.24 -22.71
C GLN A 380 14.40 -8.33 -23.37
N GLY A 381 14.24 -7.03 -23.21
CA GLY A 381 15.21 -6.08 -23.73
C GLY A 381 14.83 -4.63 -23.50
N ARG A 382 15.24 -3.75 -24.42
CA ARG A 382 15.05 -2.30 -24.28
C ARG A 382 14.32 -1.70 -25.47
N TRP A 383 13.55 -0.66 -25.19
CA TRP A 383 12.94 0.17 -26.21
C TRP A 383 13.60 1.55 -26.26
N GLN A 384 13.68 2.14 -27.44
CA GLN A 384 14.19 3.49 -27.67
C GLN A 384 13.27 4.21 -28.65
N LYS A 385 13.00 5.49 -28.38
CA LYS A 385 12.27 6.34 -29.31
C LYS A 385 13.21 6.76 -30.45
N ASP A 386 12.77 6.55 -31.69
CA ASP A 386 13.47 6.86 -32.93
C ASP A 386 12.49 7.64 -33.83
N ASP A 387 12.54 8.97 -33.75
CA ASP A 387 11.58 9.91 -34.35
C ASP A 387 10.10 9.60 -34.05
N ARG A 388 9.39 9.01 -35.03
CA ARG A 388 7.97 8.63 -34.96
C ARG A 388 7.75 7.17 -34.57
N GLN A 389 8.80 6.38 -34.51
CA GLN A 389 8.76 4.94 -34.22
C GLN A 389 9.53 4.63 -32.94
N TYR A 390 9.32 3.43 -32.44
CA TYR A 390 10.04 2.90 -31.29
C TYR A 390 10.80 1.66 -31.71
N LYS A 391 12.10 1.62 -31.47
CA LYS A 391 12.92 0.44 -31.73
C LYS A 391 12.97 -0.42 -30.48
N LEU A 392 12.57 -1.69 -30.59
CA LEU A 392 12.67 -2.70 -29.53
C LEU A 392 13.78 -3.69 -29.89
N ASN A 393 14.80 -3.76 -29.04
CA ASN A 393 15.85 -4.78 -29.14
C ASN A 393 15.59 -5.79 -28.01
N LEU A 394 15.11 -6.98 -28.36
CA LEU A 394 14.73 -8.02 -27.41
C LEU A 394 15.57 -9.29 -27.61
N SER A 395 15.77 -10.06 -26.55
CA SER A 395 16.49 -11.34 -26.62
C SER A 395 15.84 -12.41 -25.75
N ALA A 396 15.84 -13.66 -26.23
CA ALA A 396 15.45 -14.86 -25.48
C ALA A 396 16.28 -16.05 -25.99
N GLU A 397 16.80 -16.89 -25.08
CA GLU A 397 17.36 -18.22 -25.42
C GLU A 397 18.31 -18.26 -26.63
N GLY A 398 19.17 -17.24 -26.78
CA GLY A 398 20.13 -17.14 -27.90
C GLY A 398 19.60 -16.46 -29.17
N ALA A 399 18.29 -16.21 -29.26
CA ALA A 399 17.66 -15.43 -30.32
C ALA A 399 17.62 -13.94 -29.97
N GLN A 400 17.91 -13.08 -30.95
CA GLN A 400 17.75 -11.64 -30.86
C GLN A 400 16.67 -11.18 -31.85
N LEU A 401 15.82 -10.28 -31.41
CA LEU A 401 14.68 -9.77 -32.17
C LEU A 401 14.75 -8.24 -32.18
N SER A 402 14.77 -7.63 -33.38
CA SER A 402 14.78 -6.18 -33.55
C SER A 402 13.48 -5.73 -34.21
N LEU A 403 12.54 -5.22 -33.41
CA LEU A 403 11.22 -4.78 -33.91
C LEU A 403 11.12 -3.26 -33.93
N TYR A 404 10.33 -2.75 -34.86
CA TYR A 404 9.87 -1.37 -34.91
C TYR A 404 8.40 -1.33 -34.48
N ALA A 405 8.11 -0.42 -33.57
CA ALA A 405 6.79 -0.16 -33.01
C ALA A 405 6.29 1.21 -33.48
N GLU A 406 5.11 1.24 -34.06
CA GLU A 406 4.37 2.47 -34.33
C GLU A 406 3.11 2.50 -33.48
N VAL A 407 2.90 3.59 -32.73
CA VAL A 407 1.77 3.73 -31.82
C VAL A 407 0.79 4.75 -32.40
N ASP A 408 -0.43 4.31 -32.66
CA ASP A 408 -1.55 5.14 -33.08
C ASP A 408 -2.71 4.96 -32.09
N GLY A 409 -2.81 5.89 -31.13
CA GLY A 409 -3.79 5.82 -30.04
C GLY A 409 -3.66 4.54 -29.22
N ASN A 410 -4.69 3.70 -29.27
CA ASN A 410 -4.75 2.40 -28.57
C ASN A 410 -4.22 1.22 -29.41
N LYS A 411 -3.68 1.49 -30.60
CA LYS A 411 -3.14 0.48 -31.50
C LYS A 411 -1.62 0.59 -31.56
N LEU A 412 -0.95 -0.53 -31.42
CA LEU A 412 0.49 -0.68 -31.62
C LEU A 412 0.70 -1.62 -32.80
N VAL A 413 1.50 -1.19 -33.77
CA VAL A 413 1.96 -2.04 -34.87
C VAL A 413 3.41 -2.39 -34.61
N LEU A 414 3.70 -3.68 -34.43
CA LEU A 414 5.05 -4.23 -34.30
C LEU A 414 5.42 -4.93 -35.59
N ALA A 415 6.55 -4.58 -36.18
CA ALA A 415 7.08 -5.26 -37.36
C ALA A 415 8.60 -5.27 -37.36
N GLU A 416 9.22 -6.31 -37.90
CA GLU A 416 10.63 -6.25 -38.27
C GLU A 416 10.79 -5.43 -39.57
N LYS A 417 11.98 -4.87 -39.82
CA LYS A 417 12.21 -4.04 -41.00
C LYS A 417 12.00 -4.88 -42.27
N ASN A 418 11.02 -4.49 -43.09
CA ASN A 418 10.55 -5.22 -44.28
C ASN A 418 9.80 -6.54 -44.01
N ASP A 419 9.23 -6.71 -42.81
CA ASP A 419 8.44 -7.89 -42.46
C ASP A 419 7.02 -7.84 -43.09
N PRO A 420 6.60 -8.86 -43.86
CA PRO A 420 5.23 -8.96 -44.37
C PRO A 420 4.19 -9.25 -43.27
N MET A 421 4.60 -9.60 -42.05
CA MET A 421 3.75 -10.08 -40.95
C MET A 421 3.73 -9.13 -39.72
N PRO A 422 3.26 -7.89 -39.86
CA PRO A 422 3.17 -6.98 -38.72
C PRO A 422 2.14 -7.47 -37.68
N LEU A 423 2.55 -7.52 -36.42
CA LEU A 423 1.70 -7.82 -35.27
C LEU A 423 0.95 -6.56 -34.84
N ILE A 424 -0.37 -6.62 -34.85
CA ILE A 424 -1.22 -5.56 -34.32
C ILE A 424 -1.56 -5.89 -32.87
N MET A 425 -1.24 -4.98 -31.96
CA MET A 425 -1.59 -5.07 -30.55
C MET A 425 -2.51 -3.93 -30.15
N ILE A 426 -3.33 -4.18 -29.13
CA ILE A 426 -4.24 -3.20 -28.54
C ILE A 426 -3.82 -2.94 -27.10
N LYS A 427 -3.88 -1.68 -26.67
CA LYS A 427 -3.63 -1.26 -25.30
C LYS A 427 -4.72 -1.77 -24.37
N ARG A 428 -4.34 -2.46 -23.29
CA ARG A 428 -5.28 -2.89 -22.24
C ARG A 428 -5.26 -1.92 -21.07
#